data_AF-A0A1M7SJH2-F1
#
_entry.id   AF-A0A1M7SJH2-F1
#
_cell.length_a   1.000
_cell.length_b   1.000
_cell.length_c   1.000
_cell.angle_alpha   90.00
_cell.angle_beta   90.00
_cell.angle_gamma   90.00
#
_symmetry.space_group_name_H-M   'P 1'
#
loop_
_entity.id
_entity.type
_entity.pdbx_description
1 polymer ?
#
loop_
_entity_poly.entity_id
_entity_poly.type
_entity_poly.pdbx_seq_one_letter_code
_entity_poly.pdbx_strand_id
1 'polypeptide(L)'
;MKIYFDPNFIFTELLDYYAPVIVDLNGRLYIDLHSFNIVNLLGRKPRNIYQGTLKDWFFNIYEYDEDINLDIENLLPFTAENFDKFKISNTLSIEHVKYTNESSKFFLKVENSLNNLECVVSLSNEYLIKNIEIFSDKYFEFVLQILVGILIKELLSKHNISSTFTHPFIFLINFAGSKYEEAYEILQRLRKINENLSVKIQIMYEFFKKEKFQLGKIIENTEIGSFTRTIYKYGNIEDLINDLTAVLDTLIKLMDLISPENA
;
A
#
# COMPACT_ATOMS: atom_id res chain seq x y z
N MET A 1 21.47 4.70 26.79
CA MET A 1 20.74 4.69 25.49
C MET A 1 19.24 4.63 25.74
N LYS A 2 18.39 5.32 24.95
CA LYS A 2 16.92 5.18 25.06
C LYS A 2 16.28 4.88 23.71
N ILE A 3 15.27 4.03 23.70
CA ILE A 3 14.43 3.75 22.53
C ILE A 3 13.02 4.25 22.79
N TYR A 4 12.48 5.06 21.89
CA TYR A 4 11.11 5.55 21.92
C TYR A 4 10.35 4.90 20.76
N PHE A 5 9.21 4.30 21.04
CA PHE A 5 8.35 3.68 20.05
C PHE A 5 6.88 3.83 20.43
N ASP A 6 6.01 3.72 19.44
CA ASP A 6 4.59 3.95 19.61
C ASP A 6 3.97 2.90 20.55
N PRO A 7 3.07 3.32 21.47
CA PRO A 7 2.47 2.44 22.47
C PRO A 7 1.57 1.33 21.90
N ASN A 8 1.18 1.41 20.63
CA ASN A 8 0.39 0.38 19.95
C ASN A 8 1.21 -0.87 19.58
N PHE A 9 2.54 -0.84 19.78
CA PHE A 9 3.41 -1.98 19.54
C PHE A 9 4.01 -2.52 20.83
N ILE A 10 4.21 -3.84 20.86
CA ILE A 10 5.15 -4.48 21.77
C ILE A 10 6.55 -4.39 21.13
N PHE A 11 7.60 -4.27 21.95
CA PHE A 11 8.97 -4.07 21.45
C PHE A 11 9.42 -5.12 20.43
N THR A 12 9.00 -6.38 20.59
CA THR A 12 9.33 -7.47 19.66
C THR A 12 8.60 -7.37 18.32
N GLU A 13 7.41 -6.77 18.29
CA GLU A 13 6.58 -6.62 17.08
C GLU A 13 7.10 -5.54 16.13
N LEU A 14 7.95 -4.63 16.63
CA LEU A 14 8.49 -3.52 15.84
C LEU A 14 9.19 -4.01 14.57
N LEU A 15 9.89 -5.14 14.62
CA LEU A 15 10.53 -5.75 13.45
C LEU A 15 9.54 -6.41 12.50
N ASP A 16 8.50 -7.06 13.04
CA ASP A 16 7.51 -7.79 12.25
C ASP A 16 6.69 -6.85 11.36
N TYR A 17 6.44 -5.63 11.85
CA TYR A 17 5.66 -4.61 11.15
C TYR A 17 6.51 -3.48 10.56
N TYR A 18 7.83 -3.55 10.70
CA TYR A 18 8.78 -2.50 10.34
C TYR A 18 8.41 -1.14 10.92
N ALA A 19 7.93 -1.14 12.17
CA ALA A 19 7.58 0.07 12.88
C ALA A 19 8.85 0.90 13.14
N PRO A 20 8.79 2.23 13.01
CA PRO A 20 9.96 3.06 13.26
C PRO A 20 10.20 3.25 14.76
N VAL A 21 11.44 3.52 15.14
CA VAL A 21 11.81 3.95 16.49
C VAL A 21 12.62 5.24 16.45
N ILE A 22 12.57 5.98 17.56
CA ILE A 22 13.52 7.06 17.84
C ILE A 22 14.57 6.50 18.81
N VAL A 23 15.84 6.74 18.50
CA VAL A 23 16.98 6.28 19.27
C VAL A 23 17.69 7.49 19.88
N ASP A 24 17.83 7.51 21.20
CA ASP A 24 18.67 8.48 21.92
C ASP A 24 20.02 7.83 22.27
N LEU A 25 21.05 8.33 21.60
CA LEU A 25 22.45 7.97 21.83
C LEU A 25 23.15 9.16 22.47
N ASN A 26 23.41 9.05 23.78
CA ASN A 26 24.16 10.04 24.55
C ASN A 26 23.59 11.47 24.42
N GLY A 27 22.27 11.61 24.47
CA GLY A 27 21.55 12.89 24.38
C GLY A 27 21.29 13.37 22.95
N ARG A 28 21.64 12.57 21.93
CA ARG A 28 21.37 12.87 20.52
C ARG A 28 20.30 11.94 19.99
N LEU A 29 19.25 12.53 19.44
CA LEU A 29 18.11 11.81 18.88
C LEU A 29 18.33 11.47 17.40
N TYR A 30 17.96 10.24 17.06
CA TYR A 30 18.00 9.67 15.72
C TYR A 30 16.72 8.90 15.43
N ILE A 31 16.44 8.64 14.16
CA ILE A 31 15.29 7.85 13.71
C ILE A 31 15.79 6.64 12.94
N ASP A 32 15.31 5.47 13.34
CA ASP A 32 15.35 4.24 12.56
C ASP A 32 13.94 4.01 12.00
N LEU A 33 13.79 4.02 10.68
CA LEU A 33 12.48 3.94 10.04
C LEU A 33 11.84 2.56 10.08
N HIS A 34 12.62 1.51 10.35
CA HIS A 34 12.18 0.11 10.24
C HIS A 34 12.62 -0.75 11.43
N SER A 35 13.15 -0.12 12.48
CA SER A 35 13.63 -0.77 13.70
C SER A 35 14.72 -1.82 13.52
N PHE A 36 15.46 -1.84 12.42
CA PHE A 36 16.51 -2.84 12.22
C PHE A 36 17.57 -2.85 13.33
N ASN A 37 17.84 -1.68 13.91
CA ASN A 37 18.84 -1.55 14.97
C ASN A 37 18.36 -2.11 16.31
N ILE A 38 17.06 -2.37 16.50
CA ILE A 38 16.56 -2.96 17.76
C ILE A 38 16.95 -4.44 17.88
N VAL A 39 17.32 -5.12 16.79
CA VAL A 39 17.82 -6.51 16.82
C VAL A 39 18.96 -6.66 17.82
N ASN A 40 19.83 -5.66 17.90
CA ASN A 40 20.96 -5.63 18.82
C ASN A 40 20.56 -5.52 20.31
N LEU A 41 19.32 -5.15 20.57
CA LEU A 41 18.71 -5.01 21.89
C LEU A 41 17.81 -6.20 22.24
N LEU A 42 17.43 -7.05 21.28
CA LEU A 42 16.63 -8.24 21.55
C LEU A 42 17.36 -9.16 22.53
N GLY A 43 16.65 -9.60 23.57
CA GLY A 43 17.20 -10.42 24.65
C GLY A 43 17.94 -9.65 25.75
N ARG A 44 18.19 -8.35 25.57
CA ARG A 44 18.68 -7.48 26.65
C ARG A 44 17.52 -6.98 27.51
N LYS A 45 17.75 -6.87 28.81
CA LYS A 45 16.76 -6.27 29.71
C LYS A 45 16.98 -4.76 29.79
N PRO A 46 15.97 -3.93 29.49
CA PRO A 46 16.06 -2.51 29.75
C PRO A 46 16.16 -2.27 31.27
N ARG A 47 16.93 -1.27 31.65
CA ARG A 47 17.07 -0.82 33.04
C ARG A 47 15.77 -0.20 33.54
N ASN A 48 15.13 0.62 32.71
CA ASN A 48 13.83 1.22 32.99
C ASN A 48 12.90 1.09 31.78
N ILE A 49 11.61 0.90 32.06
CA ILE A 49 10.53 0.98 31.08
C ILE A 49 9.49 1.94 31.64
N TYR A 50 9.16 2.97 30.87
CA TYR A 50 8.16 3.95 31.24
C TYR A 50 7.52 4.56 29.99
N GLN A 51 6.54 5.43 30.20
CA GLN A 51 5.88 6.17 29.13
C GLN A 51 6.22 7.65 29.25
N GLY A 52 6.33 8.33 28.12
CA GLY A 52 6.66 9.75 28.08
C GLY A 52 6.27 10.41 26.78
N THR A 53 6.44 11.73 26.72
CA THR A 53 6.13 12.51 25.53
C THR A 53 7.39 13.09 24.90
N LEU A 54 7.42 13.13 23.57
CA LEU A 54 8.45 13.78 22.77
C LEU A 54 7.76 14.46 21.59
N LYS A 55 7.95 15.78 21.44
CA LYS A 55 7.28 16.57 20.38
C LYS A 55 5.75 16.35 20.32
N ASP A 56 5.12 16.37 21.50
CA ASP A 56 3.67 16.17 21.68
C ASP A 56 3.14 14.78 21.25
N TRP A 57 4.03 13.84 20.93
CA TRP A 57 3.71 12.44 20.70
C TRP A 57 4.03 11.60 21.94
N PHE A 58 3.18 10.60 22.21
CA PHE A 58 3.32 9.72 23.36
C PHE A 58 4.02 8.42 22.96
N PHE A 59 4.97 7.98 23.78
CA PHE A 59 5.83 6.84 23.48
C PHE A 59 5.97 5.90 24.68
N ASN A 60 6.13 4.62 24.38
CA ASN A 60 6.82 3.69 25.27
C ASN A 60 8.33 3.97 25.16
N ILE A 61 9.01 4.06 26.31
CA ILE A 61 10.43 4.41 26.40
C ILE A 61 11.17 3.28 27.12
N TYR A 62 12.14 2.68 26.43
CA TYR A 62 13.00 1.64 26.97
C TYR A 62 14.40 2.22 27.15
N GLU A 63 14.88 2.25 28.39
CA GLU A 63 16.20 2.77 28.74
C GLU A 63 17.18 1.63 28.99
N TYR A 64 18.33 1.71 28.35
CA TYR A 64 19.43 0.75 28.46
C TYR A 64 20.70 1.44 28.93
N ASP A 65 21.60 0.68 29.54
CA ASP A 65 22.89 1.20 30.02
C ASP A 65 23.76 1.76 28.88
N GLU A 66 24.62 2.73 29.22
CA GLU A 66 25.38 3.54 28.24
C GLU A 66 26.63 2.81 27.69
N ASP A 67 27.06 1.73 28.33
CA ASP A 67 28.21 0.90 27.96
C ASP A 67 27.92 -0.09 26.81
N ILE A 68 26.69 -0.08 26.30
CA ILE A 68 26.30 -0.90 25.16
C ILE A 68 26.91 -0.29 23.88
N ASN A 69 28.05 -0.85 23.46
CA ASN A 69 28.59 -0.60 22.12
C ASN A 69 27.73 -1.34 21.09
N LEU A 70 26.96 -0.61 20.30
CA LEU A 70 26.12 -1.14 19.24
C LEU A 70 26.61 -0.64 17.89
N ASP A 71 26.77 -1.56 16.95
CA ASP A 71 26.89 -1.22 15.54
C ASP A 71 25.49 -0.82 15.06
N ILE A 72 25.27 0.48 15.03
CA ILE A 72 24.00 1.10 14.63
C ILE A 72 24.20 1.73 13.25
N GLU A 73 23.36 1.33 12.29
CA GLU A 73 23.46 1.75 10.89
C GLU A 73 22.18 2.44 10.43
N ASN A 74 22.29 3.23 9.35
CA ASN A 74 21.16 3.82 8.62
C ASN A 74 20.23 4.73 9.46
N LEU A 75 20.77 5.35 10.51
CA LEU A 75 20.04 6.32 11.32
C LEU A 75 19.88 7.67 10.62
N LEU A 76 18.66 8.19 10.64
CA LEU A 76 18.36 9.54 10.22
C LEU A 76 18.51 10.51 11.41
N PRO A 77 19.07 11.71 11.24
CA PRO A 77 19.09 12.71 12.29
C PRO A 77 17.67 13.16 12.64
N PHE A 78 17.41 13.43 13.92
CA PHE A 78 16.09 13.90 14.37
C PHE A 78 15.84 15.36 13.97
N THR A 79 15.28 15.55 12.77
CA THR A 79 14.83 16.84 12.22
C THR A 79 13.31 16.84 12.08
N ALA A 80 12.70 18.01 11.85
CA ALA A 80 11.25 18.09 11.60
C ALA A 80 10.83 17.26 10.37
N GLU A 81 11.63 17.30 9.29
CA GLU A 81 11.39 16.51 8.08
C GLU A 81 11.46 15.01 8.35
N ASN A 82 12.50 14.54 9.05
CA ASN A 82 12.63 13.11 9.34
C ASN A 82 11.60 12.65 10.38
N PHE A 83 11.15 13.53 11.28
CA PHE A 83 10.06 13.23 12.18
C PHE A 83 8.72 13.07 11.43
N ASP A 84 8.50 13.80 10.34
CA ASP A 84 7.37 13.52 9.43
C ASP A 84 7.47 12.11 8.82
N LYS A 85 8.66 11.71 8.38
CA LYS A 85 8.91 10.34 7.88
C LYS A 85 8.64 9.28 8.95
N PHE A 86 9.07 9.54 10.19
CA PHE A 86 8.74 8.69 11.35
C PHE A 86 7.23 8.53 11.50
N LYS A 87 6.45 9.62 11.51
CA LYS A 87 4.99 9.55 11.67
C LYS A 87 4.31 8.78 10.54
N ILE A 88 4.79 8.93 9.30
CA ILE A 88 4.29 8.17 8.14
C ILE A 88 4.58 6.68 8.30
N SER A 89 5.84 6.29 8.55
CA SER A 89 6.22 4.88 8.75
C SER A 89 5.45 4.25 9.92
N ASN A 90 5.27 5.00 11.01
CA ASN A 90 4.52 4.56 12.17
C ASN A 90 3.06 4.27 11.81
N THR A 91 2.43 5.16 11.03
CA THR A 91 1.05 4.97 10.59
C THR A 91 0.91 3.78 9.65
N LEU A 92 1.85 3.59 8.72
CA LEU A 92 1.87 2.43 7.84
C LEU A 92 1.96 1.12 8.65
N SER A 93 2.81 1.11 9.67
CA SER A 93 3.00 -0.05 10.55
C SER A 93 1.76 -0.32 11.40
N ILE A 94 1.09 0.71 11.90
CA ILE A 94 -0.18 0.57 12.63
C ILE A 94 -1.27 0.02 11.72
N GLU A 95 -1.35 0.51 10.48
CA GLU A 95 -2.31 0.00 9.51
C GLU A 95 -2.02 -1.47 9.19
N HIS A 96 -0.74 -1.83 9.01
CA HIS A 96 -0.31 -3.21 8.81
C HIS A 96 -0.78 -4.12 9.95
N VAL A 97 -0.54 -3.76 11.22
CA VAL A 97 -1.04 -4.51 12.39
C VAL A 97 -2.55 -4.72 12.33
N LYS A 98 -3.31 -3.66 12.06
CA LYS A 98 -4.77 -3.74 12.00
C LYS A 98 -5.27 -4.65 10.87
N TYR A 99 -4.61 -4.63 9.71
CA TYR A 99 -4.95 -5.52 8.60
C TYR A 99 -4.58 -6.97 8.89
N THR A 100 -3.47 -7.22 9.56
CA THR A 100 -3.05 -8.56 9.99
C THR A 100 -4.00 -9.13 11.04
N ASN A 101 -4.43 -8.34 12.02
CA ASN A 101 -5.36 -8.78 13.05
C ASN A 101 -6.78 -9.07 12.54
N GLU A 102 -7.13 -8.54 11.36
CA GLU A 102 -8.46 -8.68 10.76
C GLU A 102 -8.38 -9.22 9.31
N SER A 103 -7.35 -10.00 9.02
CA SER A 103 -6.99 -10.56 7.71
C SER A 103 -8.13 -11.27 7.00
N SER A 104 -8.96 -12.02 7.72
CA SER A 104 -10.12 -12.74 7.16
C SER A 104 -11.34 -11.85 6.87
N LYS A 105 -11.34 -10.59 7.33
CA LYS A 105 -12.42 -9.62 7.09
C LYS A 105 -12.14 -8.74 5.88
N PHE A 106 -10.88 -8.41 5.64
CA PHE A 106 -10.49 -7.48 4.59
C PHE A 106 -10.11 -8.19 3.30
N PHE A 107 -10.64 -7.70 2.18
CA PHE A 107 -10.33 -8.17 0.84
C PHE A 107 -8.87 -7.87 0.46
N LEU A 108 -8.43 -6.63 0.66
CA LEU A 108 -7.03 -6.25 0.53
C LEU A 108 -6.33 -6.29 1.89
N LYS A 109 -5.05 -6.63 1.91
CA LYS A 109 -4.13 -6.34 3.01
C LYS A 109 -3.24 -5.15 2.63
N VAL A 110 -2.73 -4.47 3.66
CA VAL A 110 -1.87 -3.30 3.54
C VAL A 110 -0.67 -3.55 4.43
N GLU A 111 0.53 -3.53 3.88
CA GLU A 111 1.77 -3.89 4.56
C GLU A 111 2.77 -2.75 4.44
N ASN A 112 3.45 -2.43 5.54
CA ASN A 112 4.60 -1.53 5.48
C ASN A 112 5.75 -2.25 4.77
N SER A 113 6.48 -1.55 3.91
CA SER A 113 7.60 -2.12 3.14
C SER A 113 8.95 -1.65 3.69
N LEU A 114 10.00 -2.42 3.41
CA LEU A 114 11.38 -2.04 3.74
C LEU A 114 11.90 -0.87 2.89
N ASN A 115 11.21 -0.53 1.80
CA ASN A 115 11.60 0.54 0.91
C ASN A 115 11.09 1.89 1.45
N ASN A 116 11.81 2.46 2.41
CA ASN A 116 11.51 3.80 2.95
C ASN A 116 10.03 3.93 3.40
N LEU A 117 9.28 4.91 2.88
CA LEU A 117 7.86 5.17 3.17
C LEU A 117 6.94 4.56 2.10
N GLU A 118 7.23 3.32 1.70
CA GLU A 118 6.42 2.59 0.74
C GLU A 118 5.46 1.64 1.46
N CYS A 119 4.26 1.54 0.90
CA CYS A 119 3.20 0.68 1.34
C CYS A 119 2.84 -0.32 0.24
N VAL A 120 2.69 -1.59 0.60
CA VAL A 120 2.24 -2.65 -0.29
C VAL A 120 0.77 -2.93 -0.03
N VAL A 121 -0.07 -2.73 -1.04
CA VAL A 121 -1.48 -3.13 -0.99
C VAL A 121 -1.65 -4.36 -1.88
N SER A 122 -2.13 -5.45 -1.31
CA SER A 122 -2.28 -6.73 -2.03
C SER A 122 -3.51 -7.51 -1.58
N LEU A 123 -3.83 -8.64 -2.23
CA LEU A 123 -4.94 -9.49 -1.78
C LEU A 123 -4.65 -10.12 -0.42
N SER A 124 -5.67 -10.19 0.43
CA SER A 124 -5.62 -10.99 1.65
C SER A 124 -5.87 -12.47 1.31
N ASN A 125 -4.85 -13.31 1.51
CA ASN A 125 -4.95 -14.75 1.28
C ASN A 125 -6.10 -15.39 2.09
N GLU A 126 -6.29 -14.99 3.34
CA GLU A 126 -7.35 -15.53 4.18
C GLU A 126 -8.75 -15.17 3.68
N TYR A 127 -8.92 -13.93 3.21
CA TYR A 127 -10.18 -13.51 2.61
C TYR A 127 -10.45 -14.28 1.30
N LEU A 128 -9.44 -14.47 0.46
CA LEU A 128 -9.56 -15.25 -0.78
C LEU A 128 -9.98 -16.69 -0.49
N ILE A 129 -9.32 -17.36 0.45
CA ILE A 129 -9.63 -18.75 0.84
C ILE A 129 -11.07 -18.87 1.33
N LYS A 130 -11.52 -17.92 2.17
CA LYS A 130 -12.90 -17.88 2.68
C LYS A 130 -13.95 -17.71 1.56
N ASN A 131 -13.59 -17.09 0.45
CA ASN A 131 -14.51 -16.73 -0.64
C ASN A 131 -14.08 -17.38 -1.98
N ILE A 132 -13.49 -18.58 -1.92
CA ILE A 132 -12.83 -19.22 -3.08
C ILE A 132 -13.74 -19.37 -4.31
N GLU A 133 -15.05 -19.60 -4.10
CA GLU A 133 -16.01 -19.72 -5.20
C GLU A 133 -16.05 -18.45 -6.06
N ILE A 134 -16.00 -17.28 -5.43
CA ILE A 134 -16.01 -15.97 -6.11
C ILE A 134 -14.75 -15.81 -6.95
N PHE A 135 -13.60 -16.09 -6.34
CA PHE A 135 -12.28 -15.88 -6.95
C PHE A 135 -11.88 -17.00 -7.92
N SER A 136 -12.68 -18.06 -8.04
CA SER A 136 -12.52 -19.07 -9.08
C SER A 136 -13.07 -18.62 -10.45
N ASP A 137 -13.92 -17.59 -10.47
CA ASP A 137 -14.44 -16.98 -11.69
C ASP A 137 -13.45 -15.93 -12.24
N LYS A 138 -12.65 -16.33 -13.22
CA LYS A 138 -11.62 -15.49 -13.85
C LYS A 138 -12.17 -14.22 -14.48
N TYR A 139 -13.42 -14.23 -14.95
CA TYR A 139 -14.03 -13.05 -15.57
C TYR A 139 -14.41 -12.01 -14.51
N PHE A 140 -14.97 -12.47 -13.40
CA PHE A 140 -15.28 -11.59 -12.28
C PHE A 140 -14.01 -11.05 -11.61
N GLU A 141 -13.02 -11.91 -11.37
CA GLU A 141 -11.72 -11.53 -10.82
C GLU A 141 -11.06 -10.43 -11.66
N PHE A 142 -11.07 -10.58 -12.99
CA PHE A 142 -10.57 -9.58 -13.92
C PHE A 142 -11.25 -8.22 -13.77
N VAL A 143 -12.58 -8.18 -13.74
CA VAL A 143 -13.34 -6.93 -13.58
C VAL A 143 -13.07 -6.30 -12.22
N LEU A 144 -13.01 -7.12 -11.17
CA LEU A 144 -12.72 -6.67 -9.81
C LEU A 144 -11.32 -6.05 -9.73
N GLN A 145 -10.33 -6.64 -10.41
CA GLN A 145 -8.97 -6.10 -10.49
C GLN A 145 -8.94 -4.71 -11.12
N ILE A 146 -9.68 -4.52 -12.23
CA ILE A 146 -9.79 -3.22 -12.90
C ILE A 146 -10.44 -2.20 -11.95
N LEU A 147 -11.56 -2.56 -11.33
CA LEU A 147 -12.29 -1.69 -10.42
C LEU A 147 -11.40 -1.22 -9.26
N VAL A 148 -10.70 -2.15 -8.60
CA VAL A 148 -9.80 -1.85 -7.49
C VAL A 148 -8.65 -0.96 -7.95
N GLY A 149 -8.07 -1.25 -9.12
CA GLY A 149 -7.01 -0.43 -9.69
C GLY A 149 -7.44 1.01 -9.92
N ILE A 150 -8.64 1.24 -10.45
CA ILE A 150 -9.21 2.57 -10.67
C ILE A 150 -9.46 3.27 -9.33
N LEU A 151 -10.11 2.61 -8.37
CA LEU A 151 -10.39 3.20 -7.06
C LEU A 151 -9.12 3.64 -6.33
N ILE A 152 -8.06 2.83 -6.37
CA ILE A 152 -6.76 3.18 -5.79
C ILE A 152 -6.13 4.33 -6.58
N LYS A 153 -6.15 4.29 -7.91
CA LYS A 153 -5.54 5.34 -8.74
C LYS A 153 -6.22 6.70 -8.53
N GLU A 154 -7.55 6.73 -8.48
CA GLU A 154 -8.34 7.93 -8.18
C GLU A 154 -8.11 8.48 -6.78
N LEU A 155 -7.89 7.61 -5.79
CA LEU A 155 -7.56 8.03 -4.44
C LEU A 155 -6.20 8.75 -4.43
N LEU A 156 -5.20 8.18 -5.09
CA LEU A 156 -3.82 8.67 -5.05
C LEU A 156 -3.58 9.89 -5.96
N SER A 157 -4.27 9.96 -7.10
CA SER A 157 -4.13 11.08 -8.05
C SER A 157 -4.53 12.43 -7.45
N LYS A 158 -5.47 12.44 -6.49
CA LYS A 158 -5.89 13.64 -5.76
C LYS A 158 -4.79 14.27 -4.91
N HIS A 159 -3.74 13.51 -4.58
CA HIS A 159 -2.69 13.92 -3.66
C HIS A 159 -1.28 13.82 -4.29
N ASN A 160 -1.17 13.68 -5.62
CA ASN A 160 0.09 13.51 -6.35
C ASN A 160 0.99 12.38 -5.79
N ILE A 161 0.39 11.34 -5.22
CA ILE A 161 1.13 10.19 -4.71
C ILE A 161 1.42 9.23 -5.85
N SER A 162 2.70 8.85 -5.95
CA SER A 162 3.14 7.89 -6.93
C SER A 162 2.81 6.46 -6.49
N SER A 163 2.39 5.65 -7.44
CA SER A 163 2.12 4.24 -7.23
C SER A 163 2.42 3.42 -8.47
N THR A 164 2.84 2.18 -8.24
CA THR A 164 3.12 1.22 -9.31
C THR A 164 2.23 -0.01 -9.16
N PHE A 165 1.87 -0.57 -10.31
CA PHE A 165 1.11 -1.81 -10.41
C PHE A 165 1.98 -2.86 -11.09
N THR A 166 2.70 -3.62 -10.26
CA THR A 166 3.74 -4.56 -10.73
C THR A 166 3.12 -5.90 -11.12
N HIS A 167 2.12 -6.36 -10.39
CA HIS A 167 1.42 -7.64 -10.60
C HIS A 167 -0.07 -7.52 -10.30
N PRO A 168 -0.90 -8.48 -10.74
CA PRO A 168 -2.32 -8.52 -10.41
C PRO A 168 -2.58 -8.30 -8.93
N PHE A 169 -3.44 -7.31 -8.63
CA PHE A 169 -3.78 -6.84 -7.30
C PHE A 169 -2.62 -6.40 -6.39
N ILE A 170 -1.38 -6.25 -6.89
CA ILE A 170 -0.25 -5.76 -6.10
C ILE A 170 0.05 -4.32 -6.48
N PHE A 171 -0.20 -3.42 -5.53
CA PHE A 171 0.03 -1.99 -5.66
C PHE A 171 1.14 -1.57 -4.69
N LEU A 172 2.16 -0.90 -5.20
CA LEU A 172 3.20 -0.27 -4.38
C LEU A 172 2.91 1.23 -4.35
N ILE A 173 2.67 1.79 -3.17
CA ILE A 173 2.30 3.20 -2.97
C ILE A 173 3.46 3.89 -2.23
N ASN A 174 4.03 4.93 -2.82
CA ASN A 174 5.21 5.59 -2.29
C ASN A 174 4.86 6.96 -1.67
N PHE A 175 4.97 7.06 -0.34
CA PHE A 175 4.72 8.27 0.45
C PHE A 175 5.98 9.10 0.73
N ALA A 176 7.13 8.79 0.10
CA ALA A 176 8.40 9.48 0.37
C ALA A 176 8.36 11.00 0.12
N GLY A 177 7.48 11.46 -0.79
CA GLY A 177 7.27 12.87 -1.10
C GLY A 177 6.06 13.52 -0.40
N SER A 178 5.39 12.80 0.50
CA SER A 178 4.13 13.24 1.12
C SER A 178 4.34 13.78 2.53
N LYS A 179 3.42 14.64 2.98
CA LYS A 179 3.34 15.02 4.39
C LYS A 179 2.59 13.96 5.21
N TYR A 180 2.82 13.97 6.52
CA TYR A 180 2.15 13.04 7.43
C TYR A 180 0.63 13.08 7.31
N GLU A 181 0.04 14.28 7.26
CA GLU A 181 -1.42 14.46 7.23
C GLU A 181 -2.04 13.86 5.96
N GLU A 182 -1.36 13.99 4.82
CA GLU A 182 -1.78 13.44 3.53
C GLU A 182 -1.72 11.90 3.55
N ALA A 183 -0.62 11.34 4.04
CA ALA A 183 -0.45 9.89 4.15
C ALA A 183 -1.52 9.29 5.08
N TYR A 184 -1.77 9.93 6.23
CA TYR A 184 -2.79 9.52 7.18
C TYR A 184 -4.19 9.53 6.55
N GLU A 185 -4.57 10.62 5.88
CA GLU A 185 -5.87 10.71 5.21
C GLU A 185 -6.06 9.61 4.16
N ILE A 186 -5.04 9.37 3.33
CA ILE A 186 -5.09 8.36 2.26
C ILE A 186 -5.25 6.96 2.84
N LEU A 187 -4.50 6.61 3.88
CA LEU A 187 -4.61 5.30 4.52
C LEU A 187 -6.00 5.09 5.14
N GLN A 188 -6.56 6.13 5.77
CA GLN A 188 -7.94 6.09 6.30
C GLN A 188 -8.98 5.89 5.18
N ARG A 189 -8.82 6.58 4.05
CA ARG A 189 -9.72 6.42 2.90
C ARG A 189 -9.56 5.06 2.23
N LEU A 190 -8.34 4.57 2.08
CA LEU A 190 -8.04 3.25 1.54
C LEU A 190 -8.72 2.16 2.40
N ARG A 191 -8.61 2.28 3.73
CA ARG A 191 -9.33 1.40 4.67
C ARG A 191 -10.83 1.41 4.45
N LYS A 192 -11.46 2.58 4.37
CA LYS A 192 -12.91 2.68 4.10
C LYS A 192 -13.30 2.09 2.74
N ILE A 193 -12.49 2.29 1.71
CA ILE A 193 -12.72 1.66 0.39
C ILE A 193 -12.69 0.14 0.54
N ASN A 194 -11.68 -0.38 1.23
CA ASN A 194 -11.50 -1.81 1.41
C ASN A 194 -12.60 -2.44 2.29
N GLU A 195 -13.01 -1.79 3.38
CA GLU A 195 -14.17 -2.19 4.21
C GLU A 195 -15.43 -2.35 3.34
N ASN A 196 -15.71 -1.33 2.53
CA ASN A 196 -16.87 -1.34 1.64
C ASN A 196 -16.77 -2.41 0.55
N LEU A 197 -15.60 -2.59 -0.07
CA LEU A 197 -15.38 -3.62 -1.08
C LEU A 197 -15.56 -5.02 -0.48
N SER A 198 -14.95 -5.28 0.67
CA SER A 198 -15.01 -6.57 1.36
C SER A 198 -16.44 -7.00 1.64
N VAL A 199 -17.32 -6.08 2.05
CA VAL A 199 -18.73 -6.41 2.29
C VAL A 199 -19.51 -6.60 0.98
N LYS A 200 -19.17 -5.84 -0.07
CA LYS A 200 -19.94 -5.80 -1.32
C LYS A 200 -19.51 -6.84 -2.36
N ILE A 201 -18.35 -7.47 -2.24
CA ILE A 201 -17.84 -8.43 -3.25
C ILE A 201 -18.84 -9.54 -3.56
N GLN A 202 -19.49 -10.13 -2.56
CA GLN A 202 -20.51 -11.15 -2.81
C GLN A 202 -21.69 -10.60 -3.64
N ILE A 203 -22.17 -9.40 -3.30
CA ILE A 203 -23.29 -8.76 -4.00
C ILE A 203 -22.88 -8.45 -5.45
N MET A 204 -21.66 -7.94 -5.64
CA MET A 204 -21.10 -7.67 -6.98
C MET A 204 -20.98 -8.95 -7.81
N TYR A 205 -20.59 -10.07 -7.20
CA TYR A 205 -20.48 -11.36 -7.88
C TYR A 205 -21.84 -11.92 -8.29
N GLU A 206 -22.84 -11.85 -7.42
CA GLU A 206 -24.21 -12.28 -7.75
C GLU A 206 -24.84 -11.42 -8.85
N PHE A 207 -24.53 -10.12 -8.87
CA PHE A 207 -24.89 -9.25 -10.00
C PHE A 207 -24.14 -9.67 -11.27
N PHE A 208 -22.84 -9.93 -11.17
CA PHE A 208 -21.99 -10.33 -12.30
C PHE A 208 -22.52 -11.56 -13.04
N LYS A 209 -22.95 -12.59 -12.30
CA LYS A 209 -23.53 -13.81 -12.87
C LYS A 209 -24.81 -13.56 -13.67
N LYS A 210 -25.62 -12.56 -13.29
CA LYS A 210 -26.94 -12.31 -13.91
C LYS A 210 -26.83 -11.59 -15.25
N GLU A 211 -25.90 -10.65 -15.36
CA GLU A 211 -25.82 -9.71 -16.49
C GLU A 211 -25.15 -10.30 -17.76
N LYS A 212 -24.65 -11.55 -17.72
CA LYS A 212 -24.03 -12.23 -18.88
C LYS A 212 -23.02 -11.36 -19.65
N PHE A 213 -22.07 -10.77 -18.93
CA PHE A 213 -21.05 -9.90 -19.50
C PHE A 213 -20.26 -10.57 -20.64
N GLN A 214 -20.14 -9.89 -21.78
CA GLN A 214 -19.39 -10.38 -22.95
C GLN A 214 -17.92 -9.95 -22.88
N LEU A 215 -17.16 -10.54 -21.96
CA LEU A 215 -15.73 -10.23 -21.77
C LEU A 215 -14.79 -11.23 -22.46
N GLY A 216 -15.34 -12.29 -23.07
CA GLY A 216 -14.58 -13.39 -23.70
C GLY A 216 -13.50 -12.90 -24.67
N LYS A 217 -13.85 -12.01 -25.60
CA LYS A 217 -12.91 -11.50 -26.60
C LYS A 217 -11.71 -10.77 -25.97
N ILE A 218 -11.95 -9.93 -24.95
CA ILE A 218 -10.85 -9.19 -24.29
C ILE A 218 -9.94 -10.19 -23.58
N ILE A 219 -10.50 -11.11 -22.81
CA ILE A 219 -9.71 -12.07 -22.02
C ILE A 219 -8.94 -13.07 -22.91
N GLU A 220 -9.51 -13.49 -24.03
CA GLU A 220 -8.84 -14.42 -24.97
C GLU A 220 -7.70 -13.76 -25.74
N ASN A 221 -7.78 -12.45 -26.00
CA ASN A 221 -6.84 -11.74 -26.86
C ASN A 221 -5.87 -10.83 -26.09
N THR A 222 -5.98 -10.75 -24.76
CA THR A 222 -5.11 -9.91 -23.95
C THR A 222 -4.56 -10.66 -22.75
N GLU A 223 -3.28 -10.39 -22.45
CA GLU A 223 -2.74 -10.76 -21.15
C GLU A 223 -3.37 -9.84 -20.09
N ILE A 224 -4.17 -10.42 -19.20
CA ILE A 224 -4.91 -9.70 -18.15
C ILE A 224 -4.02 -8.73 -17.36
N GLY A 225 -2.82 -9.18 -16.96
CA GLY A 225 -1.88 -8.36 -16.20
C GLY A 225 -1.43 -7.11 -16.98
N SER A 226 -1.16 -7.27 -18.28
CA SER A 226 -0.77 -6.16 -19.15
C SER A 226 -1.95 -5.21 -19.40
N PHE A 227 -3.15 -5.72 -19.64
CA PHE A 227 -4.35 -4.91 -19.86
C PHE A 227 -4.72 -4.07 -18.63
N THR A 228 -4.76 -4.70 -17.45
CA THR A 228 -5.07 -4.03 -16.19
C THR A 228 -4.02 -2.97 -15.83
N ARG A 229 -2.74 -3.24 -16.10
CA ARG A 229 -1.67 -2.24 -15.95
C ARG A 229 -1.85 -1.05 -16.89
N THR A 230 -2.29 -1.28 -18.13
CA THR A 230 -2.61 -0.20 -19.07
C THR A 230 -3.74 0.66 -18.54
N ILE A 231 -4.86 0.07 -18.11
CA ILE A 231 -5.97 0.83 -17.51
C ILE A 231 -5.50 1.62 -16.29
N TYR A 232 -4.70 0.99 -15.41
CA TYR A 232 -4.15 1.66 -14.23
C TYR A 232 -3.30 2.89 -14.57
N LYS A 233 -2.52 2.82 -15.67
CA LYS A 233 -1.71 3.94 -16.15
C LYS A 233 -2.57 5.07 -16.72
N TYR A 234 -3.60 4.73 -17.48
CA TYR A 234 -4.61 5.70 -17.94
C TYR A 234 -5.31 6.37 -16.75
N GLY A 235 -5.61 5.60 -15.71
CA GLY A 235 -6.32 6.07 -14.51
C GLY A 235 -7.80 6.40 -14.74
N ASN A 236 -8.24 6.38 -15.99
CA ASN A 236 -9.62 6.58 -16.42
C ASN A 236 -9.89 5.69 -17.65
N ILE A 237 -10.98 4.91 -17.61
CA ILE A 237 -11.38 4.05 -18.73
C ILE A 237 -11.87 4.88 -19.92
N GLU A 238 -12.54 6.02 -19.67
CA GLU A 238 -13.07 6.86 -20.74
C GLU A 238 -11.94 7.42 -21.62
N ASP A 239 -10.84 7.84 -21.00
CA ASP A 239 -9.66 8.33 -21.72
C ASP A 239 -9.04 7.24 -22.60
N LEU A 240 -8.97 5.99 -22.11
CA LEU A 240 -8.54 4.85 -22.92
C LEU A 240 -9.46 4.61 -24.13
N ILE A 241 -10.77 4.69 -23.93
CA ILE A 241 -11.75 4.49 -25.01
C ILE A 241 -11.62 5.61 -26.06
N ASN A 242 -11.44 6.85 -25.63
CA ASN A 242 -11.26 7.99 -26.52
C ASN A 242 -10.00 7.84 -27.39
N ASP A 243 -8.88 7.47 -26.79
CA ASP A 243 -7.62 7.23 -27.51
C ASP A 243 -7.75 6.06 -28.51
N LEU A 244 -8.38 4.95 -28.11
CA LEU A 244 -8.60 3.81 -29.00
C LEU A 244 -9.52 4.16 -30.18
N THR A 245 -10.52 5.01 -29.95
CA THR A 245 -11.41 5.52 -31.00
C THR A 245 -10.63 6.40 -31.98
N ALA A 246 -9.78 7.29 -31.48
CA ALA A 246 -8.92 8.13 -32.33
C ALA A 246 -7.93 7.31 -33.17
N VAL A 247 -7.39 6.23 -32.62
CA VAL A 247 -6.54 5.27 -33.36
C VAL A 247 -7.35 4.60 -34.48
N LEU A 248 -8.55 4.11 -34.18
CA LEU A 248 -9.43 3.48 -35.18
C LEU A 248 -9.75 4.44 -36.33
N ASP A 249 -10.16 5.67 -36.02
CA ASP A 249 -10.48 6.68 -37.02
C ASP A 249 -9.28 7.03 -37.91
N THR A 250 -8.08 7.04 -37.33
CA THR A 250 -6.84 7.28 -38.07
C THR A 250 -6.52 6.12 -39.00
N LEU A 251 -6.66 4.87 -38.53
CA LEU A 251 -6.42 3.67 -39.35
C LEU A 251 -7.39 3.58 -40.52
N ILE A 252 -8.68 3.88 -40.32
CA ILE A 252 -9.67 3.90 -41.40
C ILE A 252 -9.24 4.88 -42.50
N LYS A 253 -8.90 6.13 -42.13
CA LYS A 253 -8.44 7.14 -43.08
C LYS A 253 -7.19 6.71 -43.85
N LEU A 254 -6.25 6.05 -43.17
CA LEU A 254 -5.04 5.55 -43.81
C LEU A 254 -5.33 4.37 -44.75
N MET A 255 -6.24 3.47 -44.36
CA MET A 255 -6.67 2.35 -45.22
C MET A 255 -7.35 2.85 -46.49
N ASP A 256 -8.19 3.89 -46.40
CA ASP A 256 -8.86 4.49 -47.56
C ASP A 256 -7.86 5.09 -48.58
N LEU A 257 -6.71 5.59 -48.11
CA LEU A 257 -5.63 6.10 -48.97
C LEU A 257 -4.85 5.00 -49.69
N ILE A 258 -4.81 3.80 -49.13
CA ILE A 258 -4.07 2.65 -49.67
C ILE A 258 -5.02 1.72 -50.47
N SER A 259 -6.33 1.92 -50.32
CA SER A 259 -7.32 1.08 -50.98
C SER A 259 -7.25 1.28 -52.51
N PRO A 260 -7.04 0.20 -53.29
CA PRO A 260 -6.83 0.28 -54.74
C PRO A 260 -8.05 0.77 -55.53
N GLU A 261 -9.20 0.96 -54.88
CA GLU A 261 -10.43 1.49 -55.49
C GLU A 261 -10.44 3.02 -55.62
N ASN A 262 -9.47 3.74 -55.02
CA ASN A 262 -9.35 5.20 -55.09
C ASN A 262 -8.18 5.69 -55.99
N ALA A 263 -7.55 4.79 -56.77
CA ALA A 263 -6.45 5.09 -57.69
C ALA A 263 -6.89 5.03 -59.17
#